data_AF-A0A4D7DAA2-F1
#
_entry.id   AF-A0A4D7DAA2-F1
#
_cell.length_a   1.000
_cell.length_b   1.000
_cell.length_c   1.000
_cell.angle_alpha   90.00
_cell.angle_beta   90.00
_cell.angle_gamma   90.00
#
_symmetry.space_group_name_H-M   'P 1'
#
loop_
_entity.id
_entity.type
_entity.pdbx_description
1 polymer ?
#
loop_
_entity_poly.entity_id
_entity_poly.type
_entity_poly.pdbx_seq_one_letter_code
_entity_poly.pdbx_strand_id
1 'polypeptide(L)'
;MSDKKDKEAKPKKGGGMMMKIGMAVGLIAVGGGGAYGLVAAGIIGGSHEAKKEDNTPKLIRKGAKDPFAPVAKEGEGEGAAAEGAEGDGGSEYRTLYFSFAEDFTSNLKDSDALVQTSIAASTRRDYRVMLWLKKHELALRSAILADLADTPEADIHTAEGKDRLQKRLTATINKVLTSAEGFGGVDAVYFKTFIVQ
;
A
#
# COMPACT_ATOMS: atom_id res chain seq x y z
N MET A 1 -0.70 -88.32 57.13
CA MET A 1 -1.83 -88.17 56.19
C MET A 1 -1.48 -86.98 55.31
N SER A 2 -0.82 -87.21 54.17
CA SER A 2 -1.39 -87.38 52.80
C SER A 2 -0.98 -86.14 51.99
N ASP A 3 0.09 -86.17 51.20
CA ASP A 3 0.26 -86.68 49.82
C ASP A 3 0.03 -85.63 48.72
N LYS A 4 1.11 -85.42 47.92
CA LYS A 4 1.26 -85.08 46.46
C LYS A 4 0.58 -83.83 45.87
N LYS A 5 1.34 -82.91 45.21
CA LYS A 5 1.76 -82.87 43.77
C LYS A 5 0.55 -82.83 42.80
N ASP A 6 0.41 -81.98 41.79
CA ASP A 6 1.37 -81.40 40.82
C ASP A 6 0.63 -80.43 39.84
N LYS A 7 1.41 -79.68 39.02
CA LYS A 7 1.05 -78.89 37.79
C LYS A 7 0.44 -77.48 37.99
N GLU A 8 0.81 -76.41 37.28
CA GLU A 8 1.46 -76.25 35.96
C GLU A 8 2.01 -74.81 35.79
N ALA A 9 3.00 -74.64 34.91
CA ALA A 9 3.74 -73.40 34.65
C ALA A 9 3.00 -72.38 33.76
N LYS A 10 3.30 -71.07 33.94
CA LYS A 10 3.48 -70.12 32.82
C LYS A 10 4.19 -68.81 33.25
N PRO A 11 5.19 -68.33 32.48
CA PRO A 11 5.89 -67.07 32.71
C PRO A 11 5.22 -65.91 31.95
N LYS A 12 5.33 -64.65 32.43
CA LYS A 12 5.44 -63.41 31.61
C LYS A 12 5.35 -62.13 32.47
N LYS A 13 6.40 -61.31 32.42
CA LYS A 13 6.31 -59.85 32.19
C LYS A 13 7.70 -59.23 32.03
N GLY A 14 8.13 -59.07 30.78
CA GLY A 14 9.32 -58.29 30.41
C GLY A 14 9.14 -57.49 29.11
N GLY A 15 7.89 -57.31 28.63
CA GLY A 15 7.58 -56.77 27.29
C GLY A 15 7.48 -55.24 27.18
N GLY A 16 7.60 -54.49 28.29
CA GLY A 16 7.36 -53.04 28.27
C GLY A 16 8.53 -52.19 27.74
N MET A 17 9.77 -52.70 27.80
CA MET A 17 10.97 -51.94 27.45
C MET A 17 11.33 -52.10 25.95
N MET A 18 11.25 -53.32 25.41
CA MET A 18 11.53 -53.59 23.99
C MET A 18 10.53 -52.93 23.04
N MET A 19 9.27 -52.80 23.44
CA MET A 19 8.24 -52.12 22.63
C MET A 19 8.50 -50.61 22.52
N LYS A 20 9.05 -49.99 23.57
CA LYS A 20 9.43 -48.57 23.58
C LYS A 20 10.68 -48.29 22.74
N ILE A 21 11.65 -49.20 22.74
CA ILE A 21 12.84 -49.10 21.91
C ILE A 21 12.49 -49.31 20.42
N GLY A 22 11.63 -50.28 20.10
CA GLY A 22 11.13 -50.48 18.74
C GLY A 22 10.32 -49.29 18.21
N MET A 23 9.53 -48.63 19.06
CA MET A 23 8.78 -47.42 18.71
C MET A 23 9.69 -46.19 18.52
N ALA A 24 10.75 -46.06 19.32
CA ALA A 24 11.73 -44.99 19.17
C ALA A 24 12.56 -45.14 17.88
N VAL A 25 12.97 -46.36 17.53
CA VAL A 25 13.70 -46.62 16.27
C VAL A 25 12.79 -46.45 15.04
N GLY A 26 11.50 -46.81 15.15
CA GLY A 26 10.50 -46.53 14.12
C GLY A 26 10.26 -45.03 13.88
N LEU A 27 10.28 -44.21 14.94
CA LEU A 27 10.15 -42.75 14.83
C LEU A 27 11.39 -42.09 14.22
N ILE A 28 12.59 -42.63 14.46
CA ILE A 28 13.83 -42.11 13.86
C ILE A 28 13.94 -42.47 12.36
N ALA A 29 13.40 -43.63 11.94
CA ALA A 29 13.33 -43.98 10.52
C ALA A 29 12.38 -43.05 9.72
N VAL A 30 11.41 -42.41 10.36
CA VAL A 30 10.55 -41.36 9.78
C VAL A 30 11.23 -39.98 9.84
N GLY A 31 12.19 -39.78 10.74
CA GLY A 31 12.85 -38.50 11.03
C GLY A 31 13.81 -37.97 9.95
N GLY A 32 14.11 -38.75 8.90
CA GLY A 32 14.89 -38.25 7.75
C GLY A 32 14.06 -38.05 6.48
N GLY A 33 13.12 -38.96 6.20
CA GLY A 33 12.37 -38.97 4.94
C GLY A 33 10.93 -38.44 5.03
N GLY A 34 10.27 -38.59 6.18
CA GLY A 34 8.86 -38.20 6.34
C GLY A 34 8.67 -36.69 6.37
N ALA A 35 9.53 -35.97 7.12
CA ALA A 35 9.50 -34.51 7.14
C ALA A 35 9.83 -33.92 5.77
N TYR A 36 10.82 -34.48 5.07
CA TYR A 36 11.17 -34.05 3.71
C TYR A 36 10.06 -34.35 2.70
N GLY A 37 9.42 -35.52 2.79
CA GLY A 37 8.28 -35.89 1.94
C GLY A 37 7.06 -34.99 2.16
N LEU A 38 6.80 -34.55 3.39
CA LEU A 38 5.70 -33.65 3.72
C LEU A 38 5.98 -32.18 3.34
N VAL A 39 7.25 -31.78 3.29
CA VAL A 39 7.69 -30.48 2.73
C VAL A 39 7.64 -30.50 1.20
N ALA A 40 8.15 -31.55 0.56
CA ALA A 40 8.12 -31.72 -0.90
C ALA A 40 6.69 -31.91 -1.44
N ALA A 41 5.80 -32.57 -0.69
CA ALA A 41 4.39 -32.70 -1.02
C ALA A 41 3.55 -31.45 -0.68
N GLY A 42 4.16 -30.40 -0.13
CA GLY A 42 3.47 -29.14 0.22
C GLY A 42 2.44 -29.26 1.35
N ILE A 43 2.51 -30.32 2.18
CA ILE A 43 1.55 -30.59 3.26
C ILE A 43 1.94 -29.86 4.55
N ILE A 44 3.25 -29.77 4.85
CA ILE A 44 3.77 -29.07 6.06
C ILE A 44 4.35 -27.69 5.75
N GLY A 45 4.72 -27.45 4.49
CA GLY A 45 5.03 -26.11 3.96
C GLY A 45 3.88 -25.61 3.11
N GLY A 46 2.64 -25.83 3.58
CA GLY A 46 1.40 -25.47 2.90
C GLY A 46 1.60 -24.27 2.01
N SER A 47 1.24 -24.43 0.74
CA SER A 47 0.92 -23.35 -0.18
C SER A 47 -0.30 -22.56 0.34
N HIS A 48 -0.22 -22.06 1.57
CA HIS A 48 -0.50 -20.67 1.80
C HIS A 48 0.46 -19.91 0.89
N GLU A 49 0.08 -19.80 -0.39
CA GLU A 49 0.11 -18.47 -0.97
C GLU A 49 -0.52 -17.58 0.09
N ALA A 50 0.32 -16.93 0.90
CA ALA A 50 -0.07 -15.70 1.53
C ALA A 50 -0.51 -14.88 0.33
N LYS A 51 -1.83 -14.85 0.08
CA LYS A 51 -2.43 -13.96 -0.91
C LYS A 51 -1.76 -12.65 -0.60
N LYS A 52 -0.86 -12.19 -1.46
CA LYS A 52 -0.14 -10.93 -1.23
C LYS A 52 -1.26 -9.95 -0.94
N GLU A 53 -1.35 -9.49 0.31
CA GLU A 53 -2.37 -8.52 0.65
C GLU A 53 -2.12 -7.36 -0.30
N ASP A 54 -3.11 -7.10 -1.13
CA ASP A 54 -3.03 -6.03 -2.11
C ASP A 54 -3.02 -4.72 -1.32
N ASN A 55 -1.81 -4.26 -1.04
CA ASN A 55 -1.52 -3.06 -0.28
C ASN A 55 -1.65 -1.81 -1.16
N THR A 56 -2.21 -1.90 -2.37
CA THR A 56 -2.49 -0.71 -3.17
C THR A 56 -3.61 0.13 -2.55
N PRO A 57 -3.51 1.47 -2.62
CA PRO A 57 -4.59 2.37 -2.22
C PRO A 57 -5.90 2.10 -2.95
N LYS A 58 -6.99 1.94 -2.19
CA LYS A 58 -8.31 1.60 -2.72
C LYS A 58 -9.16 2.84 -2.90
N LEU A 59 -10.09 2.82 -3.84
CA LEU A 59 -11.09 3.88 -3.98
C LEU A 59 -12.04 3.87 -2.78
N ILE A 60 -12.40 5.06 -2.29
CA ILE A 60 -13.34 5.17 -1.18
C ILE A 60 -14.61 5.87 -1.63
N ARG A 61 -15.75 5.20 -1.42
CA ARG A 61 -17.07 5.75 -1.74
C ARG A 61 -17.40 6.96 -0.86
N LYS A 62 -18.24 7.83 -1.40
CA LYS A 62 -18.93 8.86 -0.63
C LYS A 62 -19.60 8.23 0.61
N GLY A 63 -19.43 8.84 1.78
CA GLY A 63 -19.93 8.36 3.07
C GLY A 63 -19.23 7.13 3.66
N ALA A 64 -18.27 6.52 2.97
CA ALA A 64 -17.53 5.37 3.50
C ALA A 64 -16.34 5.84 4.37
N LYS A 65 -16.16 5.16 5.50
CA LYS A 65 -15.04 5.42 6.42
C LYS A 65 -13.71 4.96 5.82
N ASP A 66 -12.69 5.82 5.91
CA ASP A 66 -11.32 5.43 5.61
C ASP A 66 -10.62 4.82 6.83
N PRO A 67 -10.07 3.60 6.73
CA PRO A 67 -9.25 3.03 7.81
C PRO A 67 -7.94 3.78 8.07
N PHE A 68 -7.41 4.50 7.06
CA PHE A 68 -6.12 5.19 7.10
C PHE A 68 -6.24 6.69 7.33
N ALA A 69 -7.46 7.25 7.33
CA ALA A 69 -7.63 8.66 7.65
C ALA A 69 -7.37 8.91 9.14
N PRO A 70 -6.77 10.07 9.49
CA PRO A 70 -6.65 10.47 10.88
C PRO A 70 -8.04 10.55 11.52
N VAL A 71 -8.14 10.15 12.79
CA VAL A 71 -9.37 10.34 13.56
C VAL A 71 -9.62 11.84 13.63
N ALA A 72 -10.76 12.29 13.10
CA ALA A 72 -11.13 13.69 13.06
C ALA A 72 -11.08 14.27 14.49
N LYS A 73 -10.10 15.12 14.77
CA LYS A 73 -10.19 16.07 15.87
C LYS A 73 -10.93 17.29 15.32
N GLU A 74 -11.97 17.74 16.03
CA GLU A 74 -12.66 18.98 15.70
C GLU A 74 -11.63 20.11 15.54
N GLY A 75 -11.51 20.66 14.33
CA GLY A 75 -10.84 21.94 14.10
C GLY A 75 -9.50 21.97 13.38
N GLU A 76 -8.96 20.87 12.83
CA GLU A 76 -7.68 20.94 12.09
C GLU A 76 -7.68 20.23 10.73
N GLY A 77 -7.51 21.02 9.66
CA GLY A 77 -6.77 20.62 8.47
C GLY A 77 -7.58 20.18 7.25
N GLU A 78 -7.26 20.80 6.11
CA GLU A 78 -7.61 20.39 4.75
C GLU A 78 -7.37 18.86 4.57
N GLY A 79 -8.39 18.03 4.74
CA GLY A 79 -8.22 16.57 4.59
C GLY A 79 -9.20 15.70 5.36
N ALA A 80 -9.87 16.23 6.38
CA ALA A 80 -11.10 15.60 6.86
C ALA A 80 -12.20 15.95 5.84
N ALA A 81 -12.45 15.03 4.89
CA ALA A 81 -13.68 15.07 4.12
C ALA A 81 -14.81 15.31 5.13
N ALA A 82 -15.56 16.39 4.96
CA ALA A 82 -16.74 16.64 5.77
C ALA A 82 -17.66 15.42 5.59
N GLU A 83 -17.56 14.46 6.51
CA GLU A 83 -18.42 13.30 6.58
C GLU A 83 -19.84 13.85 6.77
N GLY A 84 -20.58 14.04 5.68
CA GLY A 84 -21.98 14.47 5.73
C GLY A 84 -22.47 15.49 4.70
N ALA A 85 -21.62 16.05 3.83
CA ALA A 85 -22.06 17.07 2.86
C ALA A 85 -21.73 16.72 1.39
N GLU A 86 -21.83 15.44 1.01
CA GLU A 86 -21.54 15.00 -0.36
C GLU A 86 -22.82 15.06 -1.22
N GLY A 87 -22.79 15.89 -2.27
CA GLY A 87 -23.89 15.98 -3.24
C GLY A 87 -23.94 14.77 -4.19
N ASP A 88 -25.09 14.59 -4.85
CA ASP A 88 -25.36 13.48 -5.78
C ASP A 88 -24.55 13.57 -7.09
N GLY A 89 -24.04 14.76 -7.43
CA GLY A 89 -23.26 14.98 -8.66
C GLY A 89 -21.85 14.39 -8.63
N GLY A 90 -21.36 14.03 -9.81
CA GLY A 90 -19.96 13.62 -10.06
C GLY A 90 -19.69 12.14 -9.79
N SER A 91 -18.49 11.84 -9.29
CA SER A 91 -18.03 10.47 -8.99
C SER A 91 -18.74 9.88 -7.76
N GLU A 92 -18.99 8.55 -7.74
CA GLU A 92 -19.47 7.82 -6.55
C GLU A 92 -18.43 7.77 -5.41
N TYR A 93 -17.17 8.03 -5.75
CA TYR A 93 -16.05 8.09 -4.82
C TYR A 93 -15.82 9.51 -4.29
N ARG A 94 -15.51 9.60 -3.00
CA ARG A 94 -15.14 10.86 -2.37
C ARG A 94 -13.82 11.36 -2.94
N THR A 95 -13.60 12.67 -2.90
CA THR A 95 -12.37 13.29 -3.40
C THR A 95 -11.68 14.02 -2.25
N LEU A 96 -10.40 13.72 -2.05
CA LEU A 96 -9.51 14.41 -1.13
C LEU A 96 -8.60 15.35 -1.91
N TYR A 97 -8.26 16.49 -1.33
CA TYR A 97 -7.34 17.46 -1.92
C TYR A 97 -6.13 17.67 -1.01
N PHE A 98 -4.93 17.53 -1.57
CA PHE A 98 -3.66 17.83 -0.93
C PHE A 98 -3.14 19.15 -1.50
N SER A 99 -3.11 20.21 -0.69
CA SER A 99 -2.45 21.47 -1.04
C SER A 99 -0.95 21.35 -0.76
N PHE A 100 -0.11 21.72 -1.73
CA PHE A 100 1.30 21.94 -1.45
C PHE A 100 1.44 23.20 -0.59
N ALA A 101 2.30 23.14 0.44
CA ALA A 101 2.39 24.21 1.43
C ALA A 101 3.02 25.50 0.86
N GLU A 102 4.03 25.34 0.02
CA GLU A 102 4.77 26.44 -0.60
C GLU A 102 4.41 26.60 -2.07
N ASP A 103 4.42 27.85 -2.53
CA ASP A 103 4.28 28.20 -3.93
C ASP A 103 5.48 27.76 -4.76
N PHE A 104 5.23 27.48 -6.03
CA PHE A 104 6.24 27.14 -7.02
C PHE A 104 6.60 28.38 -7.82
N THR A 105 7.89 28.64 -7.95
CA THR A 105 8.41 29.73 -8.80
C THR A 105 9.43 29.15 -9.77
N SER A 106 9.24 29.40 -11.07
CA SER A 106 10.14 28.92 -12.13
C SER A 106 10.18 29.90 -13.29
N ASN A 107 11.32 29.98 -13.97
CA ASN A 107 11.35 30.53 -15.33
C ASN A 107 10.61 29.58 -16.28
N LEU A 108 10.08 30.13 -17.37
CA LEU A 108 9.49 29.35 -18.46
C LEU A 108 10.55 28.98 -19.50
N LYS A 109 10.27 27.93 -20.27
CA LYS A 109 11.20 27.44 -21.29
C LYS A 109 11.42 28.49 -22.36
N ASP A 110 12.69 28.74 -22.66
CA ASP A 110 13.13 29.68 -23.70
C ASP A 110 12.53 31.09 -23.55
N SER A 111 12.25 31.52 -22.31
CA SER A 111 11.65 32.82 -22.00
C SER A 111 12.25 33.42 -20.72
N ASP A 112 12.26 34.76 -20.65
CA ASP A 112 12.59 35.52 -19.44
C ASP A 112 11.39 35.59 -18.47
N ALA A 113 10.21 35.14 -18.89
CA ALA A 113 9.00 35.14 -18.08
C ALA A 113 9.11 34.20 -16.87
N LEU A 114 8.59 34.67 -15.74
CA LEU A 114 8.55 33.94 -14.48
C LEU A 114 7.11 33.50 -14.19
N VAL A 115 6.93 32.21 -13.90
CA VAL A 115 5.66 31.69 -13.39
C VAL A 115 5.74 31.50 -11.88
N GLN A 116 4.75 32.04 -11.16
CA GLN A 116 4.48 31.72 -9.76
C GLN A 116 3.11 31.06 -9.64
N THR A 117 3.06 29.84 -9.10
CA THR A 117 1.83 29.08 -8.98
C THR A 117 1.74 28.30 -7.67
N SER A 118 0.56 28.29 -7.07
CA SER A 118 0.20 27.40 -5.97
C SER A 118 -0.62 26.24 -6.52
N ILE A 119 -0.31 25.02 -6.09
CA ILE A 119 -0.87 23.78 -6.67
C ILE A 119 -1.57 22.94 -5.60
N ALA A 120 -2.64 22.25 -5.99
CA ALA A 120 -3.24 21.17 -5.22
C ALA A 120 -3.42 19.91 -6.07
N ALA A 121 -3.27 18.74 -5.46
CA ALA A 121 -3.50 17.44 -6.09
C ALA A 121 -4.75 16.79 -5.50
N SER A 122 -5.60 16.18 -6.33
CA SER A 122 -6.75 15.41 -5.87
C SER A 122 -6.51 13.91 -5.92
N THR A 123 -7.15 13.18 -5.02
CA THR A 123 -7.21 11.72 -5.06
C THR A 123 -8.56 11.22 -4.58
N ARG A 124 -9.06 10.16 -5.21
CA ARG A 124 -10.23 9.39 -4.78
C ARG A 124 -9.87 8.11 -4.03
N ARG A 125 -8.57 7.91 -3.81
CA ARG A 125 -8.04 6.76 -3.08
C ARG A 125 -8.12 6.99 -1.57
N ASP A 126 -7.82 5.96 -0.82
CA ASP A 126 -7.66 6.05 0.62
C ASP A 126 -6.51 7.00 1.02
N TYR A 127 -6.53 7.39 2.29
CA TYR A 127 -5.70 8.45 2.86
C TYR A 127 -4.20 8.16 2.77
N ARG A 128 -3.78 6.93 2.44
CA ARG A 128 -2.37 6.61 2.22
C ARG A 128 -1.76 7.46 1.11
N VAL A 129 -2.52 7.77 0.05
CA VAL A 129 -2.04 8.66 -1.02
C VAL A 129 -1.73 10.06 -0.48
N MET A 130 -2.54 10.58 0.45
CA MET A 130 -2.28 11.87 1.12
C MET A 130 -1.01 11.83 1.96
N LEU A 131 -0.81 10.72 2.69
CA LEU A 131 0.42 10.51 3.45
C LEU A 131 1.65 10.42 2.55
N TRP A 132 1.54 9.78 1.39
CA TRP A 132 2.63 9.68 0.42
C TRP A 132 2.94 11.01 -0.25
N LEU A 133 1.92 11.77 -0.62
CA LEU A 133 2.08 13.14 -1.13
C LEU A 133 2.85 14.02 -0.14
N LYS A 134 2.47 13.95 1.15
CA LYS A 134 3.18 14.65 2.22
C LYS A 134 4.59 14.14 2.44
N LYS A 135 4.78 12.81 2.50
CA LYS A 135 6.08 12.16 2.74
C LYS A 135 7.10 12.49 1.66
N HIS A 136 6.67 12.50 0.40
CA HIS A 136 7.53 12.69 -0.77
C HIS A 136 7.45 14.11 -1.34
N GLU A 137 6.94 15.07 -0.58
CA GLU A 137 6.69 16.43 -1.05
C GLU A 137 7.95 17.07 -1.66
N LEU A 138 9.14 16.82 -1.10
CA LEU A 138 10.40 17.31 -1.63
C LEU A 138 10.70 16.77 -3.05
N ALA A 139 10.55 15.46 -3.25
CA ALA A 139 10.80 14.82 -4.55
C ALA A 139 9.77 15.28 -5.59
N LEU A 140 8.50 15.39 -5.17
CA LEU A 140 7.42 15.92 -5.99
C LEU A 140 7.69 17.37 -6.39
N ARG A 141 8.14 18.21 -5.45
CA ARG A 141 8.44 19.62 -5.70
C ARG A 141 9.55 19.78 -6.72
N SER A 142 10.63 19.00 -6.59
CA SER A 142 11.71 19.01 -7.58
C SER A 142 11.22 18.63 -8.98
N ALA A 143 10.40 17.59 -9.09
CA ALA A 143 9.86 17.14 -10.38
C ALA A 143 8.88 18.15 -11.00
N ILE A 144 8.01 18.76 -10.18
CA ILE A 144 7.08 19.82 -10.62
C ILE A 144 7.84 21.04 -11.14
N LEU A 145 8.89 21.48 -10.43
CA LEU A 145 9.72 22.61 -10.88
C LEU A 145 10.39 22.32 -12.22
N ALA A 146 10.87 21.10 -12.45
CA ALA A 146 11.42 20.70 -13.74
C ALA A 146 10.38 20.75 -14.87
N ASP A 147 9.16 20.28 -14.60
CA ASP A 147 8.06 20.35 -15.58
C ASP A 147 7.63 21.79 -15.89
N LEU A 148 7.62 22.68 -14.88
CA LEU A 148 7.34 24.10 -15.07
C LEU A 148 8.43 24.76 -15.91
N ALA A 149 9.71 24.49 -15.62
CA ALA A 149 10.85 25.00 -16.37
C ALA A 149 10.89 24.53 -17.83
N ASP A 150 10.37 23.33 -18.13
CA ASP A 150 10.25 22.84 -19.51
C ASP A 150 8.97 23.31 -20.22
N THR A 151 8.16 24.17 -19.59
CA THR A 151 6.91 24.67 -20.19
C THR A 151 7.15 25.90 -21.07
N PRO A 152 6.78 25.88 -22.36
CA PRO A 152 6.85 27.06 -23.21
C PRO A 152 5.87 28.15 -22.75
N GLU A 153 6.27 29.41 -22.86
CA GLU A 153 5.43 30.55 -22.47
C GLU A 153 4.08 30.59 -23.20
N ALA A 154 4.04 30.27 -24.49
CA ALA A 154 2.81 30.25 -25.28
C ALA A 154 1.74 29.30 -24.71
N ASP A 155 2.15 28.19 -24.07
CA ASP A 155 1.21 27.24 -23.46
C ASP A 155 0.57 27.81 -22.19
N ILE A 156 1.25 28.73 -21.52
CA ILE A 156 0.76 29.32 -20.28
C ILE A 156 -0.37 30.35 -20.52
N HIS A 157 -0.40 30.98 -21.69
CA HIS A 157 -1.42 31.98 -22.01
C HIS A 157 -2.74 31.40 -22.53
N THR A 158 -2.78 30.10 -22.85
CA THR A 158 -3.98 29.44 -23.42
C THR A 158 -4.63 28.51 -22.40
N ALA A 159 -5.96 28.35 -22.49
CA ALA A 159 -6.68 27.41 -21.63
C ALA A 159 -6.25 25.97 -21.91
N GLU A 160 -6.07 25.63 -23.19
CA GLU A 160 -5.64 24.33 -23.65
C GLU A 160 -4.21 24.01 -23.18
N GLY A 161 -3.31 24.99 -23.20
CA GLY A 161 -1.94 24.78 -22.70
C GLY A 161 -1.88 24.60 -21.18
N LYS A 162 -2.70 25.32 -20.42
CA LYS A 162 -2.87 25.07 -18.97
C LYS A 162 -3.42 23.68 -18.67
N ASP A 163 -4.41 23.21 -19.44
CA ASP A 163 -4.94 21.83 -19.31
C ASP A 163 -3.87 20.77 -19.61
N ARG A 164 -3.06 20.98 -20.67
CA ARG A 164 -1.91 20.10 -20.94
C ARG A 164 -0.89 20.11 -19.80
N LEU A 165 -0.60 21.28 -19.22
CA LEU A 165 0.31 21.40 -18.09
C LEU A 165 -0.23 20.65 -16.86
N GLN A 166 -1.52 20.80 -16.52
CA GLN A 166 -2.15 20.05 -15.40
C GLN A 166 -2.04 18.54 -15.59
N LYS A 167 -2.30 18.05 -16.82
CA LYS A 167 -2.17 16.63 -17.15
C LYS A 167 -0.72 16.14 -17.02
N ARG A 168 0.25 16.92 -17.51
CA ARG A 168 1.67 16.60 -17.38
C ARG A 168 2.10 16.54 -15.91
N LEU A 169 1.77 17.57 -15.12
CA LEU A 169 2.07 17.61 -13.69
C LEU A 169 1.43 16.42 -12.95
N THR A 170 0.19 16.06 -13.28
CA THR A 170 -0.49 14.87 -12.72
C THR A 170 0.30 13.60 -13.04
N ALA A 171 0.73 13.42 -14.28
CA ALA A 171 1.54 12.27 -14.69
C ALA A 171 2.90 12.23 -13.97
N THR A 172 3.55 13.38 -13.83
CA THR A 172 4.84 13.51 -13.13
C THR A 172 4.73 13.15 -11.65
N ILE A 173 3.72 13.67 -10.95
CA ILE A 173 3.45 13.31 -9.56
C ILE A 173 3.22 11.80 -9.43
N ASN A 174 2.38 11.22 -10.29
CA ASN A 174 2.12 9.79 -10.28
C ASN A 174 3.37 8.95 -10.61
N LYS A 175 4.25 9.41 -11.49
CA LYS A 175 5.53 8.75 -11.79
C LYS A 175 6.45 8.72 -10.58
N VAL A 176 6.57 9.83 -9.87
CA VAL A 176 7.36 9.93 -8.63
C VAL A 176 6.80 9.00 -7.57
N LEU A 177 5.48 9.05 -7.32
CA LEU A 177 4.81 8.19 -6.33
C LEU A 177 4.91 6.70 -6.70
N THR A 178 4.74 6.36 -7.98
CA THR A 178 4.90 4.98 -8.46
C THR A 178 6.33 4.48 -8.24
N SER A 179 7.32 5.34 -8.47
CA SER A 179 8.73 4.97 -8.28
C SER A 179 9.09 4.80 -6.80
N ALA A 180 8.49 5.62 -5.92
CA ALA A 180 8.80 5.62 -4.48
C ALA A 180 7.98 4.60 -3.65
N GLU A 181 6.69 4.42 -3.99
CA GLU A 181 5.73 3.63 -3.19
C GLU A 181 5.08 2.49 -4.00
N GLY A 182 5.40 2.37 -5.31
CA GLY A 182 4.86 1.33 -6.19
C GLY A 182 3.47 1.62 -6.76
N PHE A 183 2.86 2.77 -6.43
CA PHE A 183 1.55 3.15 -6.95
C PHE A 183 1.37 4.67 -7.08
N GLY A 184 0.86 5.13 -8.21
CA GLY A 184 0.43 6.50 -8.46
C GLY A 184 -1.07 6.65 -8.21
N GLY A 185 -1.45 7.43 -7.20
CA GLY A 185 -2.83 7.54 -6.75
C GLY A 185 -3.50 8.90 -6.97
N VAL A 186 -2.86 9.83 -7.69
CA VAL A 186 -3.39 11.18 -7.95
C VAL A 186 -4.29 11.15 -9.18
N ASP A 187 -5.50 11.71 -9.04
CA ASP A 187 -6.49 11.80 -10.12
C ASP A 187 -6.25 13.04 -10.99
N ALA A 188 -5.99 14.20 -10.38
CA ALA A 188 -5.77 15.46 -11.10
C ALA A 188 -4.97 16.47 -10.28
N VAL A 189 -4.38 17.43 -10.98
CA VAL A 189 -3.68 18.59 -10.42
C VAL A 189 -4.43 19.86 -10.77
N TYR A 190 -4.55 20.77 -9.81
CA TYR A 190 -5.26 22.04 -9.92
C TYR A 190 -4.34 23.20 -9.53
N PHE A 191 -4.48 24.32 -10.23
CA PHE A 191 -3.82 25.57 -9.87
C PHE A 191 -4.74 26.35 -8.93
N LYS A 192 -4.27 26.64 -7.71
CA LYS A 192 -4.95 27.53 -6.75
C LYS A 192 -4.69 28.99 -7.13
N THR A 193 -3.45 29.29 -7.50
CA THR A 193 -3.01 30.58 -8.04
C THR A 193 -2.13 30.34 -9.25
N PHE A 194 -2.16 31.26 -10.21
CA PHE A 194 -1.34 31.15 -11.40
C PHE A 194 -1.02 32.56 -11.93
N ILE A 195 0.21 33.02 -11.68
CA ILE A 195 0.71 34.35 -12.01
C ILE A 195 1.89 34.20 -12.97
N VAL A 196 1.94 35.05 -13.99
CA VAL A 196 3.06 35.16 -14.94
C VAL A 196 3.55 36.60 -14.91
N GLN A 197 4.87 36.79 -14.84
CA GLN A 197 5.55 38.08 -14.77
C GLN A 197 6.60 38.21 -15.86
#